data_AF-A0A932WU25-F1
#
_entry.id   AF-A0A932WU25-F1
#
_cell.length_a   1.000
_cell.length_b   1.000
_cell.length_c   1.000
_cell.angle_alpha   90.00
_cell.angle_beta   90.00
_cell.angle_gamma   90.00
#
_symmetry.space_group_name_H-M   'P 1'
#
loop_
_entity.id
_entity.type
_entity.pdbx_description
1 polymer ?
#
loop_
_entity_poly.entity_id
_entity_poly.type
_entity_poly.pdbx_seq_one_letter_code
_entity_poly.pdbx_strand_id
1 'polypeptide(L)' 'TIAREREIAIEQIKAEGKPAEMAEKIAVGKVNKFFKDNTLIAQPFVKDNAKSVGEYLKSVNADLKITEFKRIALG' A
#
# COMPACT_ATOMS: atom_id res chain seq x y z
N THR A 1 11.72 -2.17 5.79
CA THR A 1 11.40 -0.82 5.24
C THR A 1 11.04 -0.97 3.78
N ILE A 2 10.09 -0.18 3.26
CA ILE A 2 9.56 -0.29 1.88
C ILE A 2 10.66 -0.39 0.81
N ALA A 3 11.78 0.32 1.00
CA ALA A 3 12.95 0.22 0.13
C ALA A 3 13.53 -1.21 0.03
N ARG A 4 13.65 -1.91 1.17
CA ARG A 4 14.20 -3.26 1.24
C ARG A 4 13.30 -4.30 0.57
N GLU A 5 11.99 -4.16 0.69
CA GLU A 5 11.06 -5.05 -0.02
C GLU A 5 11.03 -4.79 -1.53
N ARG A 6 11.18 -3.53 -1.94
CA ARG A 6 11.30 -3.16 -3.36
C ARG A 6 12.58 -3.69 -3.97
N GLU A 7 13.71 -3.61 -3.27
CA GLU A 7 14.99 -4.17 -3.73
C GLU A 7 14.93 -5.69 -3.89
N ILE A 8 14.42 -6.42 -2.89
CA ILE A 8 14.27 -7.88 -2.96
C ILE A 8 13.35 -8.28 -4.13
N ALA A 9 12.27 -7.53 -4.37
CA ALA A 9 11.38 -7.79 -5.49
C ALA A 9 12.07 -7.55 -6.85
N ILE A 10 12.87 -6.49 -6.97
CA ILE A 10 13.63 -6.19 -8.20
C ILE A 10 14.72 -7.23 -8.44
N GLU A 11 15.45 -7.65 -7.40
CA GLU A 11 16.47 -8.70 -7.49
C GLU A 11 15.87 -10.05 -7.91
N GLN A 12 14.73 -10.45 -7.33
CA GLN A 12 14.02 -11.67 -7.74
C GLN A 12 13.63 -11.62 -9.22
N ILE A 13 13.12 -10.48 -9.71
CA ILE A 13 12.66 -10.39 -11.09
C ILE A 13 13.83 -10.28 -12.08
N LYS A 14 14.94 -9.64 -11.69
CA LYS A 14 16.19 -9.68 -12.46
C LYS A 14 16.75 -11.11 -12.53
N ALA A 15 16.67 -11.88 -11.44
CA ALA A 15 17.08 -13.28 -11.41
C ALA A 15 16.19 -14.18 -12.28
N GLU A 16 14.91 -13.82 -12.48
CA GLU A 16 13.99 -14.49 -13.42
C GLU A 16 14.27 -14.15 -14.90
N GLY A 17 15.25 -13.30 -15.23
CA GLY A 17 15.66 -13.00 -16.62
C GLY A 17 14.66 -12.16 -17.42
N LYS A 18 13.69 -11.50 -16.75
CA LYS A 18 12.70 -10.64 -17.42
C LYS A 18 13.29 -9.25 -17.71
N PRO A 19 12.90 -8.59 -18.83
CA PRO A 19 13.37 -7.25 -19.18
C PRO A 19 13.13 -6.25 -18.05
N ALA A 20 14.08 -5.33 -17.84
CA ALA A 20 14.07 -4.37 -16.73
C ALA A 20 12.77 -3.54 -16.64
N GLU A 21 12.19 -3.16 -17.78
CA GLU A 21 10.90 -2.46 -17.83
C GLU A 21 9.73 -3.29 -17.27
N MET A 22 9.75 -4.60 -17.48
CA MET A 22 8.72 -5.51 -16.99
C MET A 22 8.90 -5.76 -15.49
N ALA A 23 10.16 -5.81 -15.03
CA ALA A 23 10.50 -5.88 -13.61
C ALA A 23 10.02 -4.65 -12.83
N GLU A 24 10.22 -3.45 -13.38
CA GLU A 24 9.72 -2.22 -12.77
C GLU A 24 8.20 -2.18 -12.72
N LYS A 25 7.48 -2.55 -13.80
CA LYS A 25 6.01 -2.58 -13.78
C LYS A 25 5.46 -3.52 -12.71
N ILE A 26 6.07 -4.70 -12.54
CA ILE A 26 5.68 -5.66 -11.50
C ILE A 26 5.99 -5.12 -10.10
N ALA A 27 7.17 -4.53 -9.89
CA ALA A 27 7.55 -3.92 -8.63
C ALA A 27 6.61 -2.76 -8.25
N VAL A 28 6.25 -1.90 -9.21
CA VAL A 28 5.27 -0.82 -9.00
C VAL A 28 3.90 -1.38 -8.63
N GLY A 29 3.44 -2.44 -9.30
CA GLY A 29 2.19 -3.12 -8.95
C GLY A 29 2.21 -3.70 -7.52
N LYS A 30 3.31 -4.33 -7.12
CA LYS A 30 3.50 -4.92 -5.79
C LYS A 30 3.56 -3.85 -4.69
N VAL A 31 4.27 -2.74 -4.95
CA VAL A 31 4.33 -1.58 -4.07
C VAL A 31 2.97 -0.90 -3.95
N ASN A 32 2.25 -0.70 -5.06
CA ASN A 32 0.89 -0.14 -5.02
C ASN A 32 -0.10 -1.03 -4.26
N LYS A 33 0.01 -2.36 -4.41
CA LYS A 33 -0.77 -3.31 -3.61
C LYS A 33 -0.39 -3.22 -2.13
N PHE A 34 0.90 -3.14 -1.82
CA PHE A 34 1.36 -2.94 -0.45
C PHE A 34 0.80 -1.65 0.15
N PHE A 35 0.80 -0.54 -0.61
CA PHE A 35 0.19 0.71 -0.15
C PHE A 35 -1.31 0.56 0.12
N LYS A 36 -2.06 -0.10 -0.77
CA LYS A 36 -3.48 -0.36 -0.57
C LYS A 36 -3.78 -1.25 0.65
N ASP A 37 -2.96 -2.28 0.87
CA ASP A 37 -3.22 -3.29 1.89
C ASP A 37 -2.66 -2.90 3.27
N ASN A 38 -1.53 -2.19 3.32
CA ASN A 38 -0.80 -1.86 4.57
C ASN A 38 -0.91 -0.39 4.99
N THR A 39 -1.49 0.49 4.18
CA THR A 39 -1.69 1.90 4.57
C THR A 39 -3.13 2.13 4.97
N LEU A 40 -3.35 2.46 6.25
CA LEU A 40 -4.68 2.74 6.81
C LEU A 40 -5.49 3.74 5.96
N ILE A 41 -4.82 4.73 5.36
CA ILE A 41 -5.44 5.79 4.55
C ILE A 41 -5.96 5.25 3.20
N ALA A 42 -5.23 4.32 2.57
CA ALA A 42 -5.54 3.83 1.22
C ALA A 42 -6.47 2.60 1.22
N GLN A 43 -6.73 2.04 2.41
CA GLN A 43 -7.65 0.92 2.57
C GLN A 43 -9.10 1.34 2.26
N PRO A 44 -9.91 0.42 1.69
CA PRO A 44 -11.34 0.64 1.55
C PRO A 44 -11.98 0.81 2.93
N PHE A 45 -12.89 1.76 3.04
CA PHE A 45 -13.58 2.01 4.30
C PHE A 45 -14.59 0.89 4.58
N VAL A 46 -14.46 0.21 5.72
CA VAL A 46 -15.25 -1.00 6.04
C VAL A 46 -16.76 -0.77 5.99
N LYS A 47 -17.23 0.46 6.28
CA LYS A 47 -18.66 0.81 6.22
C LYS A 47 -19.13 1.22 4.81
N ASP A 48 -18.21 1.63 3.94
CA ASP A 48 -18.49 2.03 2.56
C ASP A 48 -17.28 1.70 1.68
N ASN A 49 -17.29 0.52 1.07
CA ASN A 49 -16.20 0.05 0.22
C ASN A 49 -16.02 0.87 -1.07
N ALA A 50 -16.91 1.83 -1.37
CA ALA A 50 -16.76 2.72 -2.52
C ALA A 50 -15.71 3.83 -2.30
N LYS A 51 -15.31 4.07 -1.05
CA LYS A 51 -14.36 5.12 -0.68
C LYS A 51 -13.23 4.56 0.18
N SER A 52 -12.05 5.14 0.06
CA SER A 52 -10.95 4.88 0.97
C SER A 52 -11.15 5.58 2.32
N VAL A 53 -10.49 5.11 3.37
CA VAL A 53 -10.49 5.76 4.70
C VAL A 53 -10.00 7.21 4.59
N GLY A 54 -9.02 7.49 3.73
CA GLY A 54 -8.54 8.84 3.45
C GLY A 54 -9.58 9.75 2.78
N GLU A 55 -10.33 9.24 1.82
CA GLU A 55 -11.42 9.98 1.17
C GLU A 55 -12.58 10.24 2.13
N TYR A 56 -12.88 9.27 3.00
CA TYR A 56 -13.87 9.46 4.05
C TYR A 56 -13.45 10.58 5.02
N LEU A 57 -12.20 10.56 5.51
CA LEU A 57 -11.69 11.61 6.40
C LEU A 57 -11.78 13.00 5.76
N LYS A 58 -11.38 13.12 4.50
CA LYS A 58 -11.50 14.38 3.74
C LYS A 58 -12.93 14.86 3.57
N SER A 59 -13.89 13.93 3.43
CA SER A 59 -15.32 14.26 3.33
C SER A 59 -15.91 14.78 4.65
N VAL A 60 -15.31 14.42 5.78
CA VAL A 60 -15.72 14.87 7.12
C VAL A 60 -15.04 16.20 7.45
N ASN A 61 -13.72 16.31 7.22
CA ASN A 61 -12.95 17.54 7.39
C ASN A 61 -11.60 17.41 6.64
N ALA A 62 -11.24 18.41 5.84
CA ALA A 62 -10.02 18.39 5.03
C ALA A 62 -8.72 18.32 5.85
N ASP A 63 -8.73 18.81 7.09
CA ASP A 63 -7.54 18.89 7.96
C ASP A 63 -7.40 17.71 8.93
N LEU A 64 -8.34 16.75 8.90
CA LEU A 64 -8.34 15.62 9.83
C LEU A 64 -7.22 14.63 9.48
N LYS A 65 -6.26 14.49 10.39
CA LYS A 65 -5.10 13.59 10.25
C LYS A 65 -5.15 12.48 11.29
N ILE A 66 -4.87 11.25 10.84
CA ILE A 66 -4.63 10.13 11.74
C ILE A 66 -3.20 10.28 12.28
N THR A 67 -3.05 10.44 13.59
CA THR A 67 -1.73 10.56 14.25
C THR A 67 -1.14 9.21 14.58
N GLU A 68 -1.96 8.25 15.03
CA GLU A 68 -1.53 6.91 15.41
C GLU A 68 -2.72 5.93 15.32
N PHE A 69 -2.44 4.67 15.00
CA PHE A 69 -3.41 3.58 15.15
C PHE A 69 -2.72 2.35 15.76
N LYS A 70 -3.42 1.64 16.65
CA LYS A 70 -2.97 0.38 17.23
C LYS A 70 -3.99 -0.71 16.95
N ARG A 71 -3.57 -1.76 16.23
CA ARG A 71 -4.38 -2.97 16.01
C ARG A 71 -3.79 -4.09 16.86
N ILE A 72 -4.56 -4.58 17.82
CA ILE A 72 -4.22 -5.78 18.60
C ILE A 72 -5.04 -6.93 18.04
N ALA A 73 -4.36 -7.98 17.59
CA ALA A 73 -4.99 -9.24 17.18
C ALA A 73 -4.46 -10.35 18.10
N LEU A 74 -5.38 -11.07 18.74
CA LEU A 74 -5.05 -12.33 19.41
C LEU A 74 -4.94 -13.39 18.31
N GLY A 75 -3.81 -14.10 18.30
CA GLY A 75 -3.48 -15.11 17.29
C GLY A 75 -4.49 -16.23 17.21
#